data_AF-A0A0N0M4X8-F1
#
_entry.id   AF-A0A0N0M4X8-F1
#
_cell.length_a   1.000
_cell.length_b   1.000
_cell.length_c   1.000
_cell.angle_alpha   90.00
_cell.angle_beta   90.00
_cell.angle_gamma   90.00
#
_symmetry.space_group_name_H-M   'P 1'
#
loop_
_entity.id
_entity.type
_entity.pdbx_description
1 polymer ?
#
loop_
_entity_poly.entity_id
_entity_poly.type
_entity_poly.pdbx_seq_one_letter_code
_entity_poly.pdbx_strand_id
1 'polypeptide(L)'
;MRDTAGKVFIPNYTFRPTDDPNFTLFNMRVKGRIHDGVVMTDTIPKFDANLGQDPLLELFKARIRLEPQPDGTMKGILGGYRDWRRIAEGNGSGYSEGLFGYQAPAVYYALQREADGLQNPVTGEYDGISVAYEIDTVPAFMTKESPSDMAMADKALADNAHARSSKKGDVR
;
A
#
# COMPACT_ATOMS: atom_id res chain seq x y z
N MET A 1 11.05 7.61 13.39
CA MET A 1 10.87 8.30 12.09
C MET A 1 11.78 9.51 12.04
N ARG A 2 12.24 9.96 10.86
CA ARG A 2 12.97 11.24 10.73
C ARG A 2 11.98 12.40 10.50
N ASP A 3 12.39 13.63 10.79
CA ASP A 3 11.60 14.83 10.48
C ASP A 3 11.33 14.97 8.98
N THR A 4 10.45 15.90 8.59
CA THR A 4 10.10 16.14 7.18
C THR A 4 11.29 16.55 6.32
N ALA A 5 12.38 17.01 6.94
CA ALA A 5 13.65 17.31 6.28
C ALA A 5 14.59 16.09 6.19
N GLY A 6 14.23 14.93 6.77
CA GLY A 6 15.05 13.72 6.80
C GLY A 6 16.33 13.82 7.65
N LYS A 7 16.47 14.87 8.47
CA LYS A 7 17.69 15.23 9.22
C LYS A 7 17.66 14.78 10.67
N VAL A 8 16.52 14.84 11.33
CA VAL A 8 16.41 14.62 12.79
C VAL A 8 15.55 13.41 13.08
N PHE A 9 16.00 12.50 13.95
CA PHE A 9 15.12 11.46 14.48
C PHE A 9 14.11 12.08 15.44
N ILE A 10 12.82 11.88 15.17
CA ILE A 10 11.74 12.29 16.07
C ILE A 10 11.71 11.30 17.25
N PRO A 11 11.99 11.75 18.49
CA PRO A 11 11.97 10.87 19.66
C PRO A 11 10.58 10.26 19.87
N ASN A 12 10.52 8.99 20.27
CA ASN A 12 9.30 8.24 20.57
C ASN A 12 8.31 8.05 19.41
N TYR A 13 8.68 8.43 18.17
CA TYR A 13 7.88 8.19 16.99
C TYR A 13 8.20 6.80 16.41
N THR A 14 7.57 5.77 16.98
CA THR A 14 7.69 4.36 16.60
C THR A 14 6.40 3.86 15.94
N PHE A 15 6.53 3.08 14.87
CA PHE A 15 5.42 2.32 14.31
C PHE A 15 5.51 0.89 14.84
N ARG A 16 4.39 0.36 15.32
CA ARG A 16 4.30 -1.04 15.74
C ARG A 16 3.59 -1.85 14.66
N PRO A 17 4.20 -2.93 14.15
CA PRO A 17 3.46 -3.94 13.39
C PRO A 17 2.30 -4.46 14.26
N THR A 18 1.13 -4.69 13.66
CA THR A 18 -0.04 -5.20 14.38
C THR A 18 -0.70 -6.31 13.57
N ASP A 19 -1.15 -7.38 14.22
CA ASP A 19 -1.91 -8.41 13.51
C ASP A 19 -3.42 -8.06 13.42
N ASP A 20 -3.84 -6.87 13.89
CA ASP A 20 -5.23 -6.41 13.77
C ASP A 20 -5.60 -6.12 12.30
N PRO A 21 -6.59 -6.82 11.73
CA PRO A 21 -6.97 -6.67 10.33
C PRO A 21 -7.45 -5.25 9.96
N ASN A 22 -7.88 -4.43 10.94
CA ASN A 22 -8.31 -3.06 10.71
C ASN A 22 -7.16 -2.10 10.34
N PHE A 23 -5.91 -2.50 10.55
CA PHE A 23 -4.72 -1.69 10.26
C PHE A 23 -3.90 -2.22 9.08
N THR A 24 -4.47 -3.16 8.31
CA THR A 24 -3.81 -3.81 7.15
C THR A 24 -3.34 -2.84 6.06
N LEU A 25 -3.87 -1.62 6.01
CA LEU A 25 -3.40 -0.54 5.13
C LEU A 25 -2.00 -0.02 5.48
N PHE A 26 -1.55 -0.23 6.73
CA PHE A 26 -0.27 0.27 7.24
C PHE A 26 0.74 -0.84 7.46
N ASN A 27 0.30 -2.10 7.46
CA ASN A 27 1.16 -3.26 7.60
C ASN A 27 0.56 -4.49 6.92
N MET A 28 1.37 -5.18 6.13
CA MET A 28 0.95 -6.40 5.45
C MET A 28 2.05 -7.46 5.56
N ARG A 29 1.66 -8.68 5.93
CA ARG A 29 2.55 -9.84 5.95
C ARG A 29 2.40 -10.62 4.65
N VAL A 30 3.51 -10.81 3.94
CA VAL A 30 3.55 -11.52 2.66
C VAL A 30 4.55 -12.67 2.72
N LYS A 31 4.37 -13.66 1.84
CA LYS A 31 5.33 -14.74 1.64
C LYS A 31 6.28 -14.37 0.51
N GLY A 32 7.50 -14.86 0.59
CA GLY A 32 8.53 -14.60 -0.40
C GLY A 32 9.75 -15.47 -0.19
N ARG A 33 10.75 -15.24 -1.04
CA ARG A 33 12.02 -15.96 -1.05
C ARG A 33 13.15 -15.00 -1.38
N ILE A 34 14.34 -15.35 -0.91
CA ILE A 34 15.58 -14.68 -1.28
C ILE A 34 16.29 -15.58 -2.29
N HIS A 35 16.68 -15.02 -3.42
CA HIS A 35 17.45 -15.71 -4.45
C HIS A 35 18.55 -14.78 -4.95
N ASP A 36 19.80 -15.22 -4.85
CA ASP A 36 21.00 -14.44 -5.25
C ASP A 36 21.04 -13.03 -4.65
N GLY A 37 20.65 -12.91 -3.37
CA GLY A 37 20.62 -11.64 -2.66
C GLY A 37 19.40 -10.75 -2.96
N VAL A 38 18.53 -11.15 -3.89
CA VAL A 38 17.30 -10.43 -4.21
C VAL A 38 16.12 -11.00 -3.45
N VAL A 39 15.35 -10.14 -2.78
CA VAL A 39 14.09 -10.52 -2.13
C VAL A 39 12.95 -10.45 -3.14
N MET A 40 12.20 -11.54 -3.29
CA MET A 40 11.05 -11.63 -4.18
C MET A 40 9.85 -12.16 -3.41
N THR A 41 8.70 -11.49 -3.49
CA THR A 41 7.46 -12.04 -2.93
C THR A 41 6.86 -13.11 -3.85
N ASP A 42 6.08 -14.02 -3.26
CA ASP A 42 5.07 -14.76 -4.01
C ASP A 42 4.00 -13.77 -4.54
N THR A 43 3.06 -14.27 -5.36
CA THR A 43 1.93 -13.45 -5.80
C THR A 43 1.10 -13.02 -4.60
N ILE A 44 0.95 -11.72 -4.42
CA ILE A 44 0.05 -11.09 -3.46
C ILE A 44 -1.29 -10.91 -4.18
N PRO A 45 -2.37 -11.63 -3.79
CA PRO A 45 -3.63 -11.59 -4.54
C PRO A 45 -4.22 -10.17 -4.64
N LYS A 46 -4.18 -9.45 -3.52
CA LYS A 46 -4.59 -8.05 -3.40
C LYS A 46 -3.58 -7.30 -2.54
N PHE A 47 -3.10 -6.17 -3.03
CA PHE A 47 -2.23 -5.24 -2.34
C PHE A 47 -2.93 -3.90 -2.27
N ASP A 48 -3.15 -3.40 -1.06
CA ASP A 48 -3.80 -2.12 -0.79
C ASP A 48 -2.83 -1.24 -0.02
N ALA A 49 -2.56 -0.02 -0.51
CA ALA A 49 -1.71 0.94 0.18
C ALA A 49 -2.30 2.35 0.16
N ASN A 50 -2.28 3.01 1.31
CA ASN A 50 -2.66 4.41 1.41
C ASN A 50 -1.45 5.30 1.07
N LEU A 51 -1.54 6.04 -0.04
CA LEU A 51 -0.51 6.98 -0.50
C LEU A 51 -0.69 8.40 0.07
N GLY A 52 -1.64 8.60 0.97
CA GLY A 52 -1.91 9.87 1.64
C GLY A 52 -3.02 10.66 0.95
N GLN A 53 -2.68 11.40 -0.11
CA GLN A 53 -3.65 12.28 -0.81
C GLN A 53 -4.36 11.60 -1.97
N ASP A 54 -3.75 10.57 -2.56
CA ASP A 54 -4.35 9.82 -3.66
C ASP A 54 -5.40 8.82 -3.17
N PRO A 55 -6.33 8.39 -4.06
CA PRO A 55 -7.13 7.21 -3.81
C PRO A 55 -6.26 6.02 -3.41
N LEU A 56 -6.84 5.09 -2.65
CA LEU A 56 -6.17 3.87 -2.25
C LEU A 56 -5.51 3.19 -3.46
N LEU A 57 -4.22 2.89 -3.35
CA LEU A 57 -3.52 2.10 -4.35
C LEU A 57 -3.94 0.64 -4.18
N GLU A 58 -4.79 0.17 -5.08
CA GLU A 58 -5.22 -1.22 -5.14
C GLU A 58 -4.54 -1.92 -6.33
N LEU A 59 -3.77 -2.98 -6.05
CA LEU A 59 -3.14 -3.84 -7.05
C LEU A 59 -3.60 -5.29 -6.90
N PHE A 60 -3.84 -5.93 -8.04
CA PHE A 60 -4.17 -7.34 -8.12
C PHE A 60 -2.96 -8.15 -8.63
N LYS A 61 -2.82 -9.37 -8.09
CA LYS A 61 -1.70 -10.28 -8.42
C LYS A 61 -0.34 -9.59 -8.30
N ALA A 62 -0.19 -8.74 -7.28
CA ALA A 62 0.99 -7.93 -7.07
C ALA A 62 2.21 -8.77 -6.69
N ARG A 63 3.41 -8.27 -7.01
CA ARG A 63 4.69 -8.85 -6.61
C ARG A 63 5.67 -7.74 -6.29
N ILE A 64 6.50 -7.97 -5.29
CA ILE A 64 7.56 -7.05 -4.89
C ILE A 64 8.91 -7.72 -5.14
N ARG A 65 9.80 -6.99 -5.81
CA ARG A 65 11.23 -7.29 -5.94
C ARG A 65 11.99 -6.24 -5.15
N LEU A 66 12.86 -6.64 -4.22
CA LEU A 66 13.75 -5.73 -3.48
C LEU A 66 15.20 -6.18 -3.62
N GLU A 67 16.07 -5.22 -3.92
CA GLU A 67 17.50 -5.38 -4.10
C GLU A 67 18.24 -4.60 -2.99
N PRO A 68 18.87 -5.30 -2.04
CA PRO A 68 19.69 -4.68 -1.00
C PRO A 68 20.83 -3.86 -1.60
N GLN A 69 21.09 -2.69 -1.01
CA GLN A 69 22.18 -1.80 -1.38
C GLN A 69 23.28 -1.83 -0.31
N PRO A 70 24.54 -1.48 -0.67
CA PRO A 70 25.65 -1.47 0.29
C PRO A 70 25.47 -0.53 1.49
N ASP A 71 24.63 0.49 1.37
CA ASP A 71 24.33 1.48 2.42
C ASP A 71 23.22 1.01 3.40
N GLY A 72 22.72 -0.22 3.23
CA GLY A 72 21.65 -0.79 4.04
C GLY A 72 20.24 -0.41 3.60
N THR A 73 20.09 0.40 2.55
CA THR A 73 18.79 0.62 1.88
C THR A 73 18.43 -0.57 0.99
N MET A 74 17.21 -0.57 0.46
CA MET A 74 16.80 -1.44 -0.64
C MET A 74 16.13 -0.63 -1.73
N LYS A 75 16.42 -0.97 -2.98
CA LYS A 75 15.67 -0.51 -4.15
C LYS A 75 14.65 -1.56 -4.54
N GLY A 76 13.45 -1.13 -4.92
CA GLY A 76 12.35 -2.04 -5.15
C GLY A 76 11.54 -1.73 -6.39
N ILE A 77 10.91 -2.78 -6.91
CA ILE A 77 9.83 -2.67 -7.88
C ILE A 77 8.61 -3.39 -7.30
N LEU A 78 7.49 -2.68 -7.23
CA LEU A 78 6.16 -3.24 -6.99
C LEU A 78 5.41 -3.29 -8.31
N GLY A 79 5.19 -4.50 -8.81
CA GLY A 79 4.41 -4.74 -10.02
C GLY A 79 3.06 -5.35 -9.70
N GLY A 80 2.07 -5.13 -10.55
CA GLY A 80 0.74 -5.75 -10.44
C GLY A 80 -0.21 -5.24 -11.52
N TYR A 81 -1.50 -5.54 -11.36
CA TYR A 81 -2.54 -5.03 -12.23
C TYR A 81 -3.45 -4.06 -11.48
N ARG A 82 -3.82 -2.95 -12.12
CA ARG A 82 -4.88 -2.04 -11.65
C ARG A 82 -6.11 -2.18 -12.52
N ASP A 83 -7.29 -1.95 -11.92
CA ASP A 83 -8.49 -1.74 -12.73
C ASP A 83 -8.29 -0.48 -13.58
N TRP A 84 -8.30 -0.63 -14.90
CA TRP A 84 -8.02 0.47 -15.81
C TRP A 84 -9.10 1.56 -15.74
N ARG A 85 -10.34 1.21 -15.37
CA ARG A 85 -11.45 2.15 -15.21
C ARG A 85 -11.21 3.07 -14.03
N ARG A 86 -10.61 2.57 -12.94
CA ARG A 86 -10.23 3.41 -11.79
C ARG A 86 -9.17 4.45 -12.16
N ILE A 87 -8.25 4.09 -13.05
CA ILE A 87 -7.25 5.03 -13.59
C ILE A 87 -7.95 6.06 -14.48
N ALA A 88 -8.85 5.62 -15.36
CA ALA A 88 -9.62 6.51 -16.23
C ALA A 88 -10.49 7.49 -15.42
N GLU A 89 -11.17 7.03 -14.37
CA GLU A 89 -11.97 7.85 -13.44
C GLU A 89 -11.13 8.96 -12.81
N GLY A 90 -9.93 8.64 -12.29
CA GLY A 90 -9.01 9.64 -11.72
C GLY A 90 -8.51 10.67 -12.73
N ASN A 91 -8.51 10.32 -14.03
CA ASN A 91 -8.13 11.20 -15.13
C ASN A 91 -9.34 11.82 -15.85
N GLY A 92 -10.57 11.52 -15.43
CA GLY A 92 -11.80 11.95 -16.08
C GLY A 92 -12.23 13.37 -15.75
N SER A 93 -11.40 14.16 -15.05
CA SER A 93 -11.75 15.51 -14.62
C SER A 93 -11.30 16.56 -15.63
N GLY A 94 -12.15 17.54 -15.92
CA GLY A 94 -11.80 18.67 -16.80
C GLY A 94 -10.64 19.51 -16.25
N TYR A 95 -10.42 19.50 -14.93
CA TYR A 95 -9.24 20.07 -14.30
C TYR A 95 -7.97 19.35 -14.75
N SER A 96 -7.96 18.01 -14.70
CA SER A 96 -6.82 17.20 -15.13
C SER A 96 -6.57 17.32 -16.63
N GLU A 97 -7.64 17.36 -17.44
CA GLU A 97 -7.56 17.54 -18.90
C GLU A 97 -6.84 18.86 -19.25
N GLY A 98 -7.23 19.96 -18.60
CA GLY A 98 -6.61 21.28 -18.80
C GLY A 98 -5.19 21.37 -18.23
N LEU A 99 -4.92 20.73 -17.09
CA LEU A 99 -3.61 20.78 -16.43
C LEU A 99 -2.54 19.97 -17.18
N PHE A 100 -2.90 18.80 -17.70
CA PHE A 100 -1.96 17.85 -18.30
C PHE A 100 -2.02 17.80 -19.83
N GLY A 101 -2.99 18.47 -20.45
CA GLY A 101 -3.06 18.63 -21.91
C GLY A 101 -3.40 17.35 -22.67
N TYR A 102 -4.19 16.45 -22.08
CA TYR A 102 -4.76 15.29 -22.76
C TYR A 102 -6.23 15.51 -23.10
N GLN A 103 -6.91 14.50 -23.67
CA GLN A 103 -8.37 14.46 -23.76
C GLN A 103 -8.87 13.29 -22.92
N ALA A 104 -9.75 13.52 -21.94
CA ALA A 104 -10.19 12.45 -21.02
C ALA A 104 -10.78 11.24 -21.76
N PRO A 105 -11.61 11.39 -22.81
CA PRO A 105 -12.08 10.24 -23.60
C PRO A 105 -10.95 9.47 -24.28
N ALA A 106 -9.89 10.16 -24.75
CA ALA A 106 -8.75 9.50 -25.38
C ALA A 106 -7.97 8.65 -24.37
N VAL A 107 -7.81 9.13 -23.13
CA VAL A 107 -7.20 8.35 -22.04
C VAL A 107 -8.04 7.12 -21.73
N TYR A 108 -9.36 7.24 -21.64
CA TYR A 108 -10.27 6.11 -21.41
C TYR A 108 -10.09 5.01 -22.45
N TYR A 109 -10.21 5.36 -23.74
CA TYR A 109 -10.12 4.36 -24.81
C TYR A 109 -8.70 3.80 -25.00
N ALA A 110 -7.67 4.60 -24.70
CA ALA A 110 -6.30 4.09 -24.67
C ALA A 110 -6.14 3.03 -23.56
N LEU A 111 -6.58 3.34 -22.34
CA LEU A 111 -6.52 2.40 -21.22
C LEU A 111 -7.32 1.12 -21.48
N GLN A 112 -8.52 1.23 -22.05
CA GLN A 112 -9.33 0.08 -22.42
C GLN A 112 -8.62 -0.81 -23.45
N ARG A 113 -8.02 -0.20 -24.48
CA ARG A 113 -7.34 -0.94 -25.57
C ARG A 113 -6.06 -1.61 -25.10
N GLU A 114 -5.31 -0.97 -24.21
CA GLU A 114 -4.02 -1.46 -23.70
C GLU A 114 -4.16 -2.31 -22.42
N ALA A 115 -5.38 -2.59 -21.96
CA ALA A 115 -5.61 -3.49 -20.84
C ALA A 115 -5.13 -4.91 -21.20
N ASP A 116 -4.36 -5.52 -20.30
CA ASP A 116 -3.55 -6.72 -20.57
C ASP A 116 -3.67 -7.81 -19.50
N GLY A 117 -4.52 -7.59 -18.48
CA GLY A 117 -4.65 -8.49 -17.35
C GLY A 117 -6.07 -8.57 -16.79
N LEU A 118 -6.26 -9.49 -15.84
CA LEU A 118 -7.55 -9.71 -15.17
C LEU A 118 -8.69 -9.94 -16.17
N GLN A 119 -8.54 -10.94 -17.05
CA GLN A 119 -9.57 -11.24 -18.06
C GLN A 119 -10.92 -11.55 -17.40
N ASN A 120 -11.95 -10.84 -17.84
CA ASN A 120 -13.32 -11.02 -17.40
C ASN A 120 -13.90 -12.29 -18.00
N PRO A 121 -14.37 -13.26 -17.19
CA PRO A 121 -14.85 -14.54 -17.71
C PRO A 121 -16.19 -14.44 -18.46
N VAL A 122 -16.92 -13.32 -18.33
CA VAL A 122 -18.21 -13.10 -18.96
C VAL A 122 -18.06 -12.36 -20.28
N THR A 123 -17.29 -11.27 -20.30
CA THR A 123 -17.13 -10.43 -21.51
C THR A 123 -15.94 -10.84 -22.36
N GLY A 124 -14.95 -11.54 -21.80
CA GLY A 124 -13.68 -11.88 -22.45
C GLY A 124 -12.67 -10.73 -22.52
N GLU A 125 -13.06 -9.52 -22.10
CA GLU A 125 -12.22 -8.32 -22.08
C GLU A 125 -11.25 -8.32 -20.89
N TYR A 126 -10.19 -7.52 -20.96
CA TYR A 126 -9.27 -7.32 -19.84
C TYR A 126 -9.73 -6.16 -18.95
N ASP A 127 -9.99 -6.46 -17.67
CA ASP A 127 -10.34 -5.45 -16.66
C ASP A 127 -9.09 -4.79 -16.03
N GLY A 128 -7.92 -5.41 -16.18
CA GLY A 128 -6.67 -5.00 -15.57
C GLY A 128 -5.67 -4.45 -16.58
N ILE A 129 -4.93 -3.42 -16.18
CA ILE A 129 -3.74 -2.95 -16.88
C ILE A 129 -2.51 -3.11 -15.98
N SER A 130 -1.42 -3.61 -16.54
CA SER A 130 -0.17 -3.80 -15.82
C SER A 130 0.44 -2.45 -15.43
N VAL A 131 0.99 -2.41 -14.20
CA VAL A 131 1.68 -1.24 -13.66
C VAL A 131 2.90 -1.68 -12.87
N ALA A 132 3.89 -0.80 -12.80
CA ALA A 132 5.08 -0.96 -11.97
C ALA A 132 5.36 0.35 -11.25
N TYR A 133 5.64 0.27 -9.95
CA TYR A 133 6.07 1.37 -9.11
C TYR A 133 7.48 1.09 -8.64
N GLU A 134 8.33 2.11 -8.71
CA GLU A 134 9.61 2.11 -8.02
C GLU A 134 9.39 2.36 -6.53
N ILE A 135 10.12 1.63 -5.71
CA ILE A 135 10.09 1.76 -4.25
C ILE A 135 11.50 2.08 -3.77
N ASP A 136 11.66 3.25 -3.18
CA ASP A 136 12.83 3.58 -2.37
C ASP A 136 12.53 3.30 -0.91
N THR A 137 13.40 2.53 -0.26
CA THR A 137 13.26 2.21 1.16
C THR A 137 14.32 2.92 1.98
N VAL A 138 13.94 3.26 3.22
CA VAL A 138 14.87 3.75 4.22
C VAL A 138 15.05 2.68 5.30
N PRO A 139 16.27 2.50 5.85
CA PRO A 139 16.48 1.59 6.96
C PRO A 139 15.60 1.97 8.15
N ALA A 140 14.90 0.99 8.70
CA ALA A 140 14.13 1.12 9.93
C ALA A 140 14.66 0.12 10.96
N PHE A 141 14.65 0.52 12.23
CA PHE A 141 15.08 -0.32 13.35
C PHE A 141 13.88 -0.62 14.23
N MET A 142 13.73 -1.89 14.63
CA MET A 142 12.78 -2.27 15.67
C MET A 142 13.43 -2.06 17.03
N THR A 143 12.76 -1.33 17.93
CA THR A 143 13.15 -1.28 19.34
C THR A 143 12.80 -2.62 19.99
N LYS A 144 13.71 -3.19 20.79
CA LYS A 144 13.35 -4.30 21.68
C LYS A 144 12.22 -3.84 22.59
N GLU A 145 11.18 -4.65 22.70
CA GLU A 145 10.07 -4.38 23.61
C GLU A 145 10.60 -4.23 25.03
N SER A 146 10.39 -3.06 25.63
CA SER A 146 10.59 -2.90 27.07
C SER A 146 9.36 -3.42 27.82
N PRO A 147 9.48 -3.91 29.07
CA PRO A 147 8.32 -4.30 29.87
C PRO A 147 7.26 -3.18 30.01
N SER A 148 7.70 -1.92 29.99
CA SER A 148 6.83 -0.74 29.96
C SER A 148 6.07 -0.58 28.64
N ASP A 149 6.66 -0.93 27.49
CA ASP A 149 6.01 -0.86 26.18
C ASP A 149 4.88 -1.88 26.05
N MET A 150 5.05 -3.06 26.65
CA MET A 150 4.07 -4.14 26.73
C MET A 150 2.90 -3.73 27.63
N ALA A 151 3.19 -3.19 28.82
CA ALA A 151 2.15 -2.71 29.73
C ALA A 151 1.30 -1.57 29.15
N MET A 152 1.91 -0.66 28.36
CA MET A 152 1.15 0.37 27.65
C MET A 152 0.34 -0.19 26.48
N ALA A 153 0.85 -1.21 25.78
CA ALA A 153 0.11 -1.89 24.70
C ALA A 153 -1.15 -2.58 25.23
N ASP A 154 -1.00 -3.35 26.31
CA ASP A 154 -2.10 -4.07 26.95
C ASP A 154 -3.18 -3.12 27.45
N LYS A 155 -2.77 -1.98 28.03
CA LYS A 155 -3.70 -0.93 28.45
C LYS A 155 -4.44 -0.32 27.25
N ALA A 156 -3.73 0.01 26.17
CA ALA A 156 -4.36 0.58 24.97
C ALA A 156 -5.32 -0.40 24.27
N LEU A 157 -5.00 -1.69 24.28
CA LEU A 157 -5.87 -2.77 23.80
C LEU A 157 -7.13 -2.90 24.68
N ALA A 158 -6.97 -2.86 26.00
CA ALA A 158 -8.08 -2.91 26.96
C ALA A 158 -8.99 -1.68 26.86
N ASP A 159 -8.42 -0.48 26.73
CA ASP A 159 -9.17 0.77 26.59
C ASP A 159 -9.97 0.80 25.27
N ASN A 160 -9.39 0.31 24.17
CA ASN A 160 -10.09 0.18 22.89
C ASN A 160 -11.19 -0.89 22.91
N ALA A 161 -10.99 -2.00 23.62
CA ALA A 161 -12.01 -3.02 23.81
C ALA A 161 -13.20 -2.48 24.63
N HIS A 162 -12.92 -1.70 25.68
CA HIS A 162 -13.95 -1.02 26.47
C HIS A 162 -14.73 0.03 25.66
N ALA A 163 -14.05 0.85 24.86
CA ALA A 163 -14.69 1.85 24.00
C ALA A 163 -15.59 1.23 22.90
N ARG A 164 -15.25 0.02 22.41
CA ARG A 164 -16.08 -0.74 21.45
C ARG A 164 -17.29 -1.38 22.14
N SER A 165 -17.18 -1.75 23.41
CA SER A 165 -18.28 -2.30 24.21
C SER A 165 -19.30 -1.25 24.63
N SER A 166 -18.89 0.00 24.91
CA SER A 166 -19.80 1.07 25.32
C SER A 166 -20.64 1.62 24.16
N LYS A 167 -20.10 1.66 22.93
CA LYS A 167 -20.85 2.10 21.73
C LYS A 167 -21.92 1.13 21.25
N LYS A 168 -21.94 -0.12 21.72
CA LYS A 168 -22.97 -1.12 21.36
C LYS A 168 -24.24 -1.02 22.22
N GLY A 169 -24.24 -0.16 23.25
CA GLY A 169 -25.36 -0.02 24.21
C GLY A 169 -26.36 1.11 23.92
N ASP A 170 -26.01 2.06 23.04
CA ASP A 170 -26.83 3.25 22.74
C ASP A 170 -27.41 3.19 21.32
N VAL A 171 -28.27 2.20 21.09
CA VAL A 171 -29.29 2.27 20.03
C VAL A 171 -30.58 1.71 20.61
N ARG A 172 -31.42 2.61 21.14
CA ARG A 172 -32.85 2.40 21.37
C ARG A 172 -33.59 3.64 20.91
#